data_AF-A0A8T4MUG9-F1
#
_entry.id   AF-A0A8T4MUG9-F1
#
_cell.length_a   1.000
_cell.length_b   1.000
_cell.length_c   1.000
_cell.angle_alpha   90.00
_cell.angle_beta   90.00
_cell.angle_gamma   90.00
#
_symmetry.space_group_name_H-M   'P 1'
#
loop_
_entity.id
_entity.type
_entity.pdbx_description
1 polymer ?
#
loop_
_entity_poly.entity_id
_entity_poly.type
_entity_poly.pdbx_seq_one_letter_code
_entity_poly.pdbx_strand_id
1 'polypeptide(L)'
;MVETLQDSHSIAGTKKWHWYNVQRDLVEQGGLEIEELVINPLSVTDYGCGGEYKENQFYLSWVQDRILVVTSEKHDQTLIDSFSKVVGYKPFARYKESEGSITTEWDRIAPDRRYDELAREGRVGLTRLLE
;
A
#
# COMPACT_ATOMS: atom_id res chain seq x y z
N MET A 1 25.30 18.22 -25.66
CA MET A 1 24.00 18.76 -25.21
C MET A 1 23.07 17.57 -25.13
N VAL A 2 22.71 17.18 -23.92
CA VAL A 2 21.96 15.94 -23.67
C VAL A 2 20.49 16.26 -23.88
N GLU A 3 19.87 15.63 -24.88
CA GLU A 3 18.42 15.67 -25.10
C GLU A 3 17.73 15.04 -23.90
N THR A 4 17.07 15.85 -23.09
CA THR A 4 16.22 15.38 -22.00
C THR A 4 14.95 14.81 -22.63
N LEU A 5 14.84 13.48 -22.59
CA LEU A 5 13.66 12.73 -23.03
C LEU A 5 12.41 13.25 -22.32
N GLN A 6 11.58 13.86 -23.15
CA GLN A 6 10.23 14.30 -22.89
C GLN A 6 9.33 13.05 -22.91
N ASP A 7 9.14 12.42 -21.75
CA ASP A 7 8.10 11.38 -21.61
C ASP A 7 6.72 12.04 -21.52
N SER A 8 6.21 12.25 -22.71
CA SER A 8 4.88 12.71 -23.06
C SER A 8 3.87 11.58 -22.85
N HIS A 9 2.65 11.94 -22.46
CA HIS A 9 1.44 11.10 -22.37
C HIS A 9 1.23 10.33 -21.06
N SER A 10 0.85 11.07 -20.02
CA SER A 10 -0.15 10.58 -19.07
C SER A 10 -1.40 11.44 -19.25
N ILE A 11 -2.57 10.81 -19.36
CA ILE A 11 -3.85 11.52 -19.33
C ILE A 11 -3.85 12.39 -18.07
N ALA A 12 -4.17 13.68 -18.20
CA ALA A 12 -4.31 14.57 -17.05
C ALA A 12 -5.31 13.94 -16.07
N GLY A 13 -4.80 13.40 -14.95
CA GLY A 13 -5.64 12.79 -13.91
C GLY A 13 -5.09 11.54 -13.23
N THR A 14 -4.20 10.75 -13.85
CA THR A 14 -3.63 9.57 -13.18
C THR A 14 -2.23 9.89 -12.66
N LYS A 15 -2.14 10.38 -11.42
CA LYS A 15 -0.87 10.46 -10.68
C LYS A 15 -0.28 9.04 -10.63
N LYS A 16 0.74 8.78 -11.44
CA LYS A 16 1.56 7.56 -11.31
C LYS A 16 2.13 7.55 -9.90
N TRP A 17 1.84 6.48 -9.16
CA TRP A 17 2.30 6.32 -7.80
C TRP A 17 3.83 6.17 -7.82
N HIS A 18 4.51 7.12 -7.19
CA HIS A 18 5.96 7.11 -7.11
C HIS A 18 6.34 7.18 -5.64
N TRP A 19 7.23 6.28 -5.21
CA TRP A 19 7.63 6.11 -3.82
C TRP A 19 8.07 7.41 -3.14
N TYR A 20 8.70 8.31 -3.90
CA TYR A 20 9.16 9.61 -3.40
C TYR A 20 8.01 10.54 -3.00
N ASN A 21 6.77 10.15 -3.27
CA ASN A 21 5.57 10.88 -2.90
C ASN A 21 4.62 10.08 -2.00
N VAL A 22 4.99 8.91 -1.46
CA VAL A 22 4.07 8.12 -0.60
C VAL A 22 3.52 8.95 0.55
N GLN A 23 4.38 9.68 1.27
CA GLN A 23 3.95 10.55 2.36
C GLN A 23 2.99 11.62 1.85
N ARG A 24 3.34 12.30 0.75
CA ARG A 24 2.50 13.35 0.16
C ARG A 24 1.17 12.80 -0.34
N ASP A 25 1.13 11.61 -0.94
CA ASP A 25 -0.09 11.01 -1.46
C ASP A 25 -1.00 10.56 -0.32
N LEU A 26 -0.45 9.98 0.75
CA LEU A 26 -1.21 9.64 1.95
C LEU A 26 -1.77 10.87 2.66
N VAL A 27 -1.07 12.01 2.64
CA VAL A 27 -1.58 13.28 3.18
C VAL A 27 -2.62 13.91 2.24
N GLU A 28 -2.25 14.22 1.00
CA GLU A 28 -3.09 14.97 0.06
C GLU A 28 -4.30 14.17 -0.44
N GLN A 29 -4.15 12.87 -0.65
CA GLN A 29 -5.19 12.01 -1.23
C GLN A 29 -5.78 11.06 -0.18
N GLY A 30 -4.92 10.47 0.67
CA GLY A 30 -5.36 9.61 1.78
C GLY A 30 -6.09 10.39 2.87
N GLY A 31 -5.71 11.66 3.08
CA GLY A 31 -6.25 12.51 4.13
C GLY A 31 -5.66 12.22 5.52
N LEU A 32 -4.42 11.74 5.57
CA LEU A 32 -3.66 11.64 6.82
C LEU A 32 -3.07 12.99 7.21
N GLU A 33 -2.94 13.23 8.51
CA GLU A 33 -2.23 14.39 9.02
C GLU A 33 -0.71 14.17 8.91
N ILE A 34 0.01 15.20 8.46
CA ILE A 34 1.45 15.09 8.17
C ILE A 34 2.29 14.86 9.45
N GLU A 35 1.81 15.35 10.59
CA GLU A 35 2.45 15.21 11.90
C GLU A 35 2.35 13.78 12.44
N GLU A 36 1.36 13.01 11.99
CA GLU A 36 1.12 11.65 12.44
C GLU A 36 1.80 10.60 11.55
N LEU A 37 2.29 11.00 10.37
CA LEU A 37 2.84 10.12 9.35
C LEU A 37 4.31 10.41 9.08
N VAL A 38 5.17 9.41 9.32
CA VAL A 38 6.60 9.47 9.01
C VAL A 38 6.97 8.33 8.09
N ILE A 39 7.64 8.63 6.97
CA ILE A 39 8.26 7.62 6.11
C ILE A 39 9.74 7.52 6.47
N ASN A 40 10.24 6.30 6.65
CA ASN A 40 11.64 6.08 6.95
C ASN A 40 12.45 6.13 5.63
N PRO A 41 13.26 7.18 5.39
CA PRO A 41 13.99 7.35 4.13
C PRO A 41 15.03 6.26 3.88
N LEU A 42 15.51 5.59 4.93
CA LEU A 42 16.51 4.50 4.82
C LEU A 42 15.89 3.16 4.45
N SER A 43 14.56 3.05 4.52
CA SER A 43 13.82 1.81 4.21
C SER A 43 13.28 1.76 2.78
N VAL A 44 13.48 2.83 2.02
CA VAL A 44 12.96 2.96 0.65
C VAL A 44 13.74 2.04 -0.29
N THR A 45 12.99 1.29 -1.07
CA THR A 45 13.47 0.45 -2.16
C THR A 45 12.61 0.66 -3.41
N ASP A 46 13.00 0.04 -4.53
CA ASP A 46 12.20 0.05 -5.77
C ASP A 46 10.82 -0.60 -5.61
N TYR A 47 10.60 -1.38 -4.55
CA TYR A 47 9.41 -2.23 -4.36
C TYR A 47 8.62 -1.92 -3.09
N GLY A 48 9.09 -1.02 -2.23
CA GLY A 48 8.49 -0.83 -0.91
C GLY A 48 9.22 0.18 -0.04
N CYS A 49 8.57 0.57 1.06
CA CYS A 49 9.17 1.37 2.12
C CYS A 49 8.47 1.14 3.47
N GLY A 50 9.20 1.39 4.55
CA GLY A 50 8.68 1.44 5.91
C GLY A 50 8.27 2.85 6.32
N GLY A 51 7.33 2.91 7.27
CA GLY A 51 6.87 4.13 7.89
C GLY A 51 6.24 3.89 9.24
N GLU A 52 5.76 4.96 9.84
CA GLU A 52 5.06 4.97 11.11
C GLU A 52 3.83 5.87 10.98
N TYR A 53 2.69 5.40 11.48
CA TYR A 53 1.48 6.19 11.60
C TYR A 53 0.94 6.06 13.03
N LYS A 54 0.84 7.17 13.78
CA LYS A 54 0.38 7.14 15.20
C LYS A 54 1.09 6.08 16.06
N GLU A 55 2.42 6.05 16.01
CA GLU A 55 3.25 5.05 16.73
C GLU A 55 3.03 3.59 16.28
N ASN A 56 2.30 3.35 15.18
CA ASN A 56 2.12 2.03 14.58
C ASN A 56 3.08 1.89 13.40
N GLN A 57 4.10 1.05 13.56
CA GLN A 57 5.04 0.77 12.48
C GLN A 57 4.34 -0.01 11.36
N PHE A 58 4.64 0.37 10.13
CA PHE A 58 4.18 -0.34 8.96
C PHE A 58 5.27 -0.46 7.89
N TYR A 59 5.16 -1.49 7.09
CA TYR A 59 5.90 -1.68 5.86
C TYR A 59 4.91 -1.86 4.72
N LEU A 60 5.19 -1.22 3.60
CA LEU A 60 4.40 -1.38 2.39
C LEU A 60 5.28 -1.92 1.27
N SER A 61 4.70 -2.78 0.44
CA SER A 61 5.30 -3.22 -0.82
C SER A 61 4.27 -3.15 -1.94
N TRP A 62 4.74 -2.97 -3.18
CA TRP A 62 3.83 -2.83 -4.31
C TRP A 62 4.35 -3.39 -5.62
N VAL A 63 3.39 -3.66 -6.50
CA VAL A 63 3.60 -3.84 -7.93
C VAL A 63 2.74 -2.80 -8.63
N GLN A 64 3.38 -1.95 -9.43
CA GLN A 64 2.72 -0.80 -10.05
C GLN A 64 1.42 -1.21 -10.76
N ASP A 65 0.35 -0.45 -10.51
CA ASP A 65 -0.99 -0.64 -11.08
C ASP A 65 -1.63 -2.01 -10.84
N ARG A 66 -1.12 -2.80 -9.87
CA ARG A 66 -1.57 -4.18 -9.64
C ARG A 66 -1.77 -4.54 -8.18
N ILE A 67 -0.70 -4.59 -7.39
CA ILE A 67 -0.72 -5.10 -6.01
C ILE A 67 -0.22 -4.02 -5.07
N LEU A 68 -0.88 -3.89 -3.93
CA LEU A 68 -0.37 -3.22 -2.75
C LEU A 68 -0.48 -4.20 -1.57
N VAL A 69 0.57 -4.28 -0.78
CA VAL A 69 0.62 -5.03 0.48
C VAL A 69 1.06 -4.07 1.56
N VAL A 70 0.28 -3.97 2.64
CA VAL A 70 0.64 -3.17 3.82
C VAL A 70 0.62 -4.09 5.03
N THR A 71 1.75 -4.17 5.71
CA THR A 71 1.93 -4.93 6.95
C THR A 71 2.20 -3.96 8.08
N SER A 72 1.41 -4.01 9.15
CA SER A 72 1.56 -3.15 10.32
C SER A 72 1.54 -3.94 11.62
N GLU A 73 2.12 -3.40 12.69
CA GLU A 73 2.11 -4.07 14.01
C GLU A 73 0.69 -4.26 14.53
N LYS A 74 -0.17 -3.27 14.29
CA LYS A 74 -1.59 -3.26 14.69
C LYS A 74 -2.48 -2.88 13.51
N HIS A 75 -3.72 -3.35 13.52
CA HIS A 75 -4.72 -2.99 12.52
C HIS A 75 -5.16 -1.53 12.77
N ASP A 76 -5.00 -0.68 11.76
CA ASP A 76 -5.47 0.71 11.78
C ASP A 76 -6.38 0.95 10.57
N GLN A 77 -7.68 1.12 10.81
CA GLN A 77 -8.63 1.30 9.72
C GLN A 77 -8.40 2.61 8.93
N THR A 78 -7.95 3.67 9.61
CA THR A 78 -7.71 4.98 8.98
C THR A 78 -6.56 4.89 7.98
N LEU A 79 -5.50 4.15 8.35
CA LEU A 79 -4.36 3.89 7.48
C LEU A 79 -4.79 3.08 6.25
N ILE A 80 -5.55 2.01 6.44
CA ILE A 80 -6.06 1.16 5.35
C ILE A 80 -7.00 1.94 4.41
N ASP A 81 -7.88 2.76 4.96
CA ASP A 81 -8.78 3.60 4.15
C ASP A 81 -7.99 4.64 3.35
N SER A 82 -6.93 5.20 3.94
CA SER A 82 -6.05 6.17 3.27
C SER A 82 -5.31 5.54 2.10
N PHE A 83 -4.73 4.34 2.28
CA PHE A 83 -4.14 3.60 1.18
C PHE A 83 -5.16 3.27 0.10
N SER A 84 -6.39 2.87 0.48
CA SER A 84 -7.45 2.56 -0.48
C SER A 84 -7.87 3.78 -1.31
N LYS A 85 -7.89 4.98 -0.72
CA LYS A 85 -8.11 6.25 -1.46
C LYS A 85 -6.97 6.52 -2.44
N VAL A 86 -5.71 6.34 -2.00
CA VAL A 86 -4.53 6.57 -2.83
C VAL A 86 -4.50 5.63 -4.03
N VAL A 87 -4.76 4.32 -3.82
CA VAL A 87 -4.71 3.33 -4.92
C VAL A 87 -6.00 3.28 -5.73
N GLY A 88 -7.12 3.78 -5.20
CA GLY A 88 -8.41 3.88 -5.89
C GLY A 88 -9.22 2.58 -5.93
N TYR A 89 -8.86 1.57 -5.12
CA TYR A 89 -9.60 0.32 -4.97
C TYR A 89 -9.48 -0.22 -3.55
N LYS A 90 -10.40 -1.13 -3.19
CA LYS A 90 -10.51 -1.70 -1.83
C LYS A 90 -9.58 -2.89 -1.63
N PRO A 91 -9.14 -3.17 -0.40
CA PRO A 91 -8.40 -4.38 -0.10
C PRO A 91 -9.31 -5.60 -0.25
N PHE A 92 -8.72 -6.75 -0.58
CA PHE A 92 -9.46 -8.01 -0.72
C PHE A 92 -9.25 -8.97 0.43
N ALA A 93 -8.12 -8.86 1.13
CA ALA A 93 -7.76 -9.75 2.21
C ALA A 93 -7.08 -9.03 3.35
N ARG A 94 -7.26 -9.57 4.56
CA ARG A 94 -6.46 -9.28 5.73
C ARG A 94 -6.10 -10.57 6.45
N TYR A 95 -4.89 -10.68 6.96
CA TYR A 95 -4.42 -11.84 7.69
C TYR A 95 -3.29 -11.47 8.66
N LYS A 96 -2.90 -12.42 9.51
CA LYS A 96 -1.84 -12.26 10.51
C LYS A 96 -0.58 -13.00 10.07
N GLU A 97 0.56 -12.32 10.12
CA GLU A 97 1.87 -12.92 9.90
C GLU A 97 2.30 -13.75 11.12
N SER A 98 3.25 -14.67 10.92
CA SER A 98 3.75 -15.56 11.98
C SER A 98 4.31 -14.82 13.20
N GLU A 99 4.89 -13.64 12.97
CA GLU A 99 5.48 -12.77 14.00
C GLU A 99 4.47 -11.88 14.74
N GLY A 100 3.22 -11.84 14.28
CA GLY A 100 2.15 -11.13 14.96
C GLY A 100 1.55 -9.95 14.20
N SER A 101 2.29 -9.40 13.23
CA SER A 101 1.88 -8.28 12.39
C SER A 101 0.63 -8.60 11.57
N ILE A 102 -0.10 -7.56 11.18
CA ILE A 102 -1.31 -7.65 10.40
C ILE A 102 -1.02 -7.17 8.99
N THR A 103 -1.26 -8.02 8.01
CA THR A 103 -1.11 -7.70 6.59
C THR A 103 -2.48 -7.50 5.96
N THR A 104 -2.63 -6.42 5.20
CA THR A 104 -3.76 -6.14 4.33
C THR A 104 -3.26 -6.09 2.89
N GLU A 105 -3.95 -6.81 2.00
CA GLU A 105 -3.58 -6.88 0.58
C GLU A 105 -4.68 -6.30 -0.32
N TRP A 106 -4.22 -5.64 -1.37
CA TRP A 106 -4.99 -5.15 -2.50
C TRP A 106 -4.46 -5.81 -3.77
N ASP A 107 -5.34 -6.28 -4.64
CA ASP A 107 -5.02 -6.74 -5.99
C ASP A 107 -6.11 -6.22 -6.94
N ARG A 108 -5.72 -5.33 -7.85
CA ARG A 108 -6.62 -4.70 -8.82
C ARG A 108 -7.07 -5.66 -9.92
N ILE A 109 -6.27 -6.68 -10.22
CA ILE A 109 -6.45 -7.53 -11.40
C ILE A 109 -7.13 -8.84 -11.04
N ALA A 110 -6.69 -9.52 -9.99
CA ALA A 110 -7.14 -10.88 -9.68
C ALA A 110 -7.28 -11.15 -8.17
N PRO A 111 -8.10 -10.39 -7.43
CA PRO A 111 -8.24 -10.52 -5.98
C PRO A 111 -8.71 -11.92 -5.55
N ASP A 112 -9.61 -12.54 -6.30
CA ASP A 112 -10.13 -13.88 -5.99
C ASP A 112 -9.04 -14.94 -6.07
N ARG A 113 -8.28 -14.93 -7.16
CA ARG A 113 -7.17 -15.85 -7.37
C ARG A 113 -6.12 -15.68 -6.28
N ARG A 114 -5.77 -14.44 -5.94
CA ARG A 114 -4.79 -14.15 -4.89
C ARG A 114 -5.29 -14.61 -3.53
N TYR A 115 -6.58 -14.44 -3.23
CA TYR A 115 -7.18 -14.97 -2.01
C TYR A 115 -7.06 -16.50 -1.92
N ASP A 116 -7.36 -17.22 -2.99
CA ASP A 116 -7.25 -18.68 -3.04
C ASP A 116 -5.79 -19.16 -2.91
N GLU A 117 -4.82 -18.38 -3.39
CA GLU A 117 -3.39 -18.61 -3.15
C GLU A 117 -3.05 -18.45 -1.66
N LEU A 118 -3.45 -17.34 -1.02
CA LEU A 118 -3.24 -17.10 0.42
C LEU A 118 -3.89 -18.18 1.30
N ALA A 119 -5.08 -18.65 0.92
CA ALA A 119 -5.76 -19.72 1.65
C ALA A 119 -4.99 -21.04 1.56
N ARG A 120 -4.43 -21.37 0.39
CA ARG A 120 -3.59 -22.56 0.19
C ARG A 120 -2.24 -22.47 0.88
N GLU A 121 -1.68 -21.26 1.00
CA GLU A 121 -0.48 -20.99 1.81
C GLU A 121 -0.74 -21.17 3.32
N GLY A 122 -2.01 -21.23 3.75
CA GLY A 122 -2.36 -21.43 5.16
C GLY A 122 -2.17 -20.19 6.03
N ARG A 123 -2.38 -18.99 5.48
CA ARG A 123 -2.24 -17.73 6.22
C ARG A 123 -3.15 -17.70 7.45
N VAL A 124 -2.58 -17.33 8.59
CA VAL A 124 -3.28 -17.34 9.89
C VAL A 124 -4.29 -16.20 9.93
N GLY A 125 -5.53 -16.51 10.32
CA GLY A 125 -6.59 -15.51 10.48
C GLY A 125 -6.99 -14.82 9.16
N LEU A 126 -6.80 -15.48 8.02
CA LEU A 126 -7.19 -14.97 6.71
C LEU A 126 -8.68 -14.63 6.68
N THR A 127 -8.96 -13.36 6.40
CA THR A 127 -10.31 -12.78 6.28
C THR A 127 -10.46 -12.15 4.91
N ARG A 128 -11.57 -12.45 4.23
CA ARG A 128 -11.96 -11.79 2.99
C ARG A 128 -12.67 -10.47 3.29
N LEU A 129 -12.31 -9.41 2.54
CA LEU A 129 -12.78 -8.04 2.80
C LEU A 129 -13.68 -7.45 1.70
N LEU A 130 -13.65 -8.00 0.49
CA LEU A 130 -14.57 -7.57 -0.56
C LEU A 130 -15.95 -8.19 -0.32
N GLU A 131 -16.94 -7.32 -0.11
CA GLU A 131 -18.37 -7.58 -0.36
C GLU A 131 -18.70 -7.29 -1.82
#